data_AF-A0A1H6IA30-F1
#
_entry.id   AF-A0A1H6IA30-F1
#
_cell.length_a   1.000
_cell.length_b   1.000
_cell.length_c   1.000
_cell.angle_alpha   90.00
_cell.angle_beta   90.00
_cell.angle_gamma   90.00
#
_symmetry.space_group_name_H-M   'P 1'
#
loop_
_entity.id
_entity.type
_entity.pdbx_description
1 polymer ?
#
loop_
_entity_poly.entity_id
_entity_poly.type
_entity_poly.pdbx_seq_one_letter_code
_entity_poly.pdbx_strand_id
1 'polypeptide(L)'
;MFLGVTLLNAQKRDYLLLNNDKNGVKWSYSFDKKTDDGFYSWVKADYTEQQDPMVESNEYFIQFRCSDKTMSDQIVQINYRDQEHQMDKTKMPFRSISENSIFYSLLKKHCK
;
A
#
# COMPACT_ATOMS: atom_id res chain seq x y z
N MET A 1 -24.83 -7.65 -34.79
CA MET A 1 -24.02 -6.61 -34.15
C MET A 1 -24.18 -6.77 -32.65
N PHE A 2 -23.32 -7.57 -32.00
CA PHE A 2 -23.38 -7.77 -30.55
C PHE A 2 -22.47 -6.74 -29.90
N LEU A 3 -23.07 -5.71 -29.28
CA LEU A 3 -22.41 -4.78 -28.38
C LEU A 3 -22.02 -5.56 -27.11
N GLY A 4 -20.80 -6.08 -27.09
CA GLY A 4 -20.21 -6.69 -25.90
C GLY A 4 -20.00 -5.62 -24.84
N VAL A 5 -20.88 -5.59 -23.85
CA VAL A 5 -20.69 -4.80 -22.63
C VAL A 5 -19.49 -5.40 -21.90
N THR A 6 -18.30 -4.83 -22.09
CA THR A 6 -17.17 -5.11 -21.22
C THR A 6 -17.49 -4.52 -19.86
N LEU A 7 -18.05 -5.34 -18.98
CA LEU A 7 -18.04 -5.11 -17.54
C LEU A 7 -16.58 -4.92 -17.12
N LEU A 8 -16.18 -3.66 -16.94
CA LEU A 8 -14.98 -3.29 -16.20
C LEU A 8 -15.21 -3.71 -14.75
N ASN A 9 -15.04 -5.00 -14.46
CA ASN A 9 -14.86 -5.45 -13.09
C ASN A 9 -13.59 -4.75 -12.62
N ALA A 10 -13.76 -3.76 -11.72
CA ALA A 10 -12.65 -3.21 -10.96
C ALA A 10 -11.94 -4.40 -10.30
N GLN A 11 -10.75 -4.74 -10.81
CA GLN A 11 -10.01 -5.89 -10.33
C GLN A 11 -9.61 -5.61 -8.88
N LYS A 12 -10.22 -6.34 -7.94
CA LYS A 12 -9.90 -6.22 -6.52
C LYS A 12 -8.42 -6.57 -6.35
N ARG A 13 -7.64 -5.70 -5.69
CA ARG A 13 -6.21 -5.97 -5.45
C ARG A 13 -6.09 -7.11 -4.44
N ASP A 14 -5.24 -8.07 -4.76
CA ASP A 14 -4.93 -9.19 -3.87
C ASP A 14 -3.77 -8.82 -2.95
N TYR A 15 -4.07 -8.70 -1.66
CA TYR A 15 -3.11 -8.30 -0.64
C TYR A 15 -2.51 -9.50 0.08
N LEU A 16 -1.18 -9.54 0.14
CA LEU A 16 -0.40 -10.51 0.91
C LEU A 16 -0.03 -9.93 2.27
N LEU A 17 -0.13 -10.74 3.33
CA LEU A 17 0.25 -10.31 4.68
C LEU A 17 1.74 -9.97 4.70
N LEU A 18 2.06 -8.80 5.26
CA LEU A 18 3.42 -8.34 5.51
C LEU A 18 3.81 -8.66 6.95
N ASN A 19 3.08 -8.09 7.92
CA ASN A 19 3.22 -8.36 9.36
C ASN A 19 2.02 -7.75 10.12
N ASN A 20 1.93 -8.03 11.42
CA ASN A 20 1.14 -7.24 12.35
C ASN A 20 2.08 -6.34 13.16
N ASP A 21 1.70 -5.09 13.39
CA ASP A 21 2.49 -4.22 14.27
C ASP A 21 2.22 -4.51 15.75
N LYS A 22 2.93 -3.81 16.64
CA LYS A 22 2.83 -3.98 18.10
C LYS A 22 1.43 -3.70 18.67
N ASN A 23 0.60 -2.95 17.94
CA ASN A 23 -0.77 -2.62 18.33
C ASN A 23 -1.76 -3.61 17.71
N GLY A 24 -1.29 -4.60 16.95
CA GLY A 24 -2.10 -5.58 16.24
C GLY A 24 -2.67 -5.07 14.92
N VAL A 25 -2.21 -3.91 14.41
CA VAL A 25 -2.64 -3.43 13.09
C VAL A 25 -2.06 -4.36 12.04
N LYS A 26 -2.91 -4.86 11.15
CA LYS A 26 -2.49 -5.79 10.11
C LYS A 26 -1.98 -5.01 8.91
N TRP A 27 -0.72 -5.23 8.57
CA TRP A 27 -0.11 -4.64 7.39
C TRP A 27 0.00 -5.68 6.29
N SER A 28 -0.46 -5.33 5.10
CA SER A 28 -0.41 -6.16 3.91
C SER A 28 0.07 -5.37 2.71
N TYR A 29 0.45 -6.05 1.63
CA TYR A 29 0.97 -5.41 0.43
C TYR A 29 0.51 -6.12 -0.85
N SER A 30 0.43 -5.36 -1.94
CA SER A 30 0.19 -5.86 -3.29
C SER A 30 1.23 -5.24 -4.22
N PHE A 31 2.15 -6.07 -4.72
CA PHE A 31 3.16 -5.63 -5.68
C PHE A 31 2.48 -5.10 -6.95
N ASP A 32 2.93 -3.96 -7.46
CA ASP A 32 2.37 -3.34 -8.66
C ASP A 32 3.30 -3.59 -9.87
N LYS A 33 4.48 -2.96 -9.87
CA LYS A 33 5.43 -3.07 -10.98
C LYS A 33 6.86 -2.79 -10.55
N LYS A 34 7.82 -3.27 -11.34
CA LYS A 34 9.24 -2.91 -11.19
C LYS A 34 9.53 -1.55 -11.84
N THR A 35 10.62 -0.94 -11.38
CA THR A 35 11.27 0.22 -12.00
C THR A 35 12.76 -0.10 -12.19
N ASP A 36 13.49 0.80 -12.85
CA ASP A 36 14.93 0.63 -13.07
C ASP A 36 15.75 0.58 -11.77
N ASP A 37 15.27 1.27 -10.73
CA ASP A 37 15.92 1.37 -9.41
C ASP A 37 15.04 0.82 -8.28
N GLY A 38 14.05 -0.02 -8.58
CA GLY A 38 13.20 -0.61 -7.54
C GLY A 38 11.81 -1.03 -8.00
N PHE A 39 10.78 -0.58 -7.30
CA PHE A 39 9.42 -1.05 -7.55
C PHE A 39 8.35 -0.13 -6.94
N TYR A 40 7.12 -0.31 -7.40
CA TYR A 40 5.93 0.20 -6.76
C TYR A 40 5.15 -0.92 -6.07
N SER A 41 4.56 -0.61 -4.92
CA SER A 41 3.64 -1.52 -4.23
C SER A 41 2.52 -0.71 -3.60
N TRP A 42 1.33 -1.30 -3.61
CA TRP A 42 0.31 -0.92 -2.64
C TRP A 42 0.63 -1.54 -1.29
N VAL A 43 0.40 -0.80 -0.22
CA VAL A 43 0.51 -1.24 1.17
C VAL A 43 -0.79 -0.88 1.86
N LYS A 44 -1.37 -1.81 2.61
CA LYS A 44 -2.61 -1.59 3.36
C LYS A 44 -2.37 -1.81 4.85
N ALA A 45 -2.80 -0.87 5.68
CA ALA A 45 -2.94 -1.03 7.11
C ALA A 45 -4.43 -1.22 7.43
N ASP A 46 -4.81 -2.38 7.95
CA ASP A 46 -6.18 -2.69 8.38
C ASP A 46 -6.31 -2.47 9.89
N TYR A 47 -7.34 -1.72 10.29
CA TYR A 47 -7.66 -1.43 11.68
C TYR A 47 -8.91 -2.19 12.11
N THR A 48 -8.97 -2.59 13.38
CA THR A 48 -10.22 -3.01 14.04
C THR A 48 -10.96 -1.78 14.57
N GLU A 49 -12.27 -1.91 14.85
CA GLU A 49 -13.04 -0.82 15.48
C GLU A 49 -12.48 -0.38 16.84
N GLN A 50 -11.83 -1.30 17.57
CA GLN A 50 -11.19 -0.99 18.84
C GLN A 50 -9.93 -0.13 18.67
N GLN A 51 -9.21 -0.31 17.56
CA GLN A 51 -8.01 0.47 17.23
C GLN A 51 -8.38 1.83 16.65
N ASP A 52 -9.31 1.83 15.70
CA ASP A 52 -9.85 3.03 15.08
C ASP A 52 -11.34 2.79 14.74
N PRO A 53 -12.27 3.45 15.47
CA PRO A 53 -13.70 3.29 15.23
C PRO A 53 -14.16 3.98 13.94
N MET A 54 -13.38 4.91 13.38
CA MET A 54 -13.76 5.66 12.18
C MET A 54 -13.15 5.07 10.91
N VAL A 55 -11.89 4.65 10.98
CA VAL A 55 -11.11 4.19 9.82
C VAL A 55 -11.07 2.66 9.77
N GLU A 56 -11.46 2.08 8.64
CA GLU A 56 -11.30 0.66 8.38
C GLU A 56 -9.87 0.34 7.96
N SER A 57 -9.33 1.13 7.04
CA SER A 57 -7.97 0.93 6.55
C SER A 57 -7.37 2.15 5.88
N ASN A 58 -6.05 2.18 5.85
CA ASN A 58 -5.28 3.11 5.03
C ASN A 58 -4.51 2.34 3.95
N GLU A 59 -4.66 2.73 2.69
CA GLU A 59 -3.92 2.19 1.55
C GLU A 59 -2.93 3.22 1.01
N TYR A 60 -1.69 2.80 0.81
CA TYR A 60 -0.59 3.63 0.35
C TYR A 60 -0.05 3.07 -0.95
N PHE A 61 -0.01 3.87 -2.02
CA PHE A 61 0.76 3.54 -3.21
C PHE A 61 2.17 4.09 -3.06
N ILE A 62 3.15 3.21 -2.88
CA ILE A 62 4.51 3.60 -2.47
C ILE A 62 5.50 3.25 -3.58
N GLN A 63 6.37 4.21 -3.90
CA GLN A 63 7.57 3.97 -4.69
C GLN A 63 8.71 3.58 -3.75
N PHE A 64 9.35 2.45 -4.00
CA PHE A 64 10.55 1.98 -3.31
C PHE A 64 11.76 2.10 -4.24
N ARG A 65 12.86 2.63 -3.70
CA ARG A 65 14.17 2.64 -4.37
C ARG A 65 15.14 1.71 -3.65
N CYS A 66 15.82 0.88 -4.44
CA CYS A 66 16.72 -0.15 -3.97
C CYS A 66 18.12 0.39 -3.72
N SER A 67 18.62 1.27 -4.59
CA SER A 67 19.97 1.86 -4.50
C SER A 67 20.25 2.51 -3.15
N ASP A 68 19.30 3.31 -2.65
CA ASP A 68 19.42 4.09 -1.42
C ASP A 68 18.46 3.66 -0.31
N LYS A 69 17.71 2.57 -0.53
CA LYS A 69 16.74 1.99 0.42
C LYS A 69 15.73 3.05 0.91
N THR A 70 15.22 3.88 0.01
CA THR A 70 14.22 4.91 0.34
C THR A 70 12.83 4.57 -0.19
N MET A 71 11.82 5.26 0.34
CA MET A 71 10.45 5.19 -0.16
C MET A 71 9.77 6.55 -0.24
N SER A 72 8.76 6.66 -1.11
CA SER A 72 7.94 7.85 -1.31
C SER A 72 6.48 7.44 -1.56
N ASP A 73 5.59 7.87 -0.69
CA ASP A 73 4.15 7.67 -0.85
C ASP A 73 3.66 8.56 -2.01
N GLN A 74 3.02 7.97 -3.01
CA GLN A 74 2.44 8.68 -4.16
C GLN A 74 0.95 8.94 -3.99
N ILE A 75 0.26 7.99 -3.35
CA ILE A 75 -1.18 8.04 -3.12
C ILE A 75 -1.42 7.52 -1.70
N VAL A 76 -2.30 8.21 -0.99
CA VAL A 76 -2.88 7.75 0.28
C VAL A 76 -4.38 7.69 0.10
N GLN A 77 -4.98 6.53 0.37
CA GLN A 77 -6.41 6.33 0.39
C GLN A 77 -6.83 5.94 1.80
N ILE A 78 -7.72 6.71 2.39
CA ILE A 78 -8.32 6.45 3.70
C ILE A 78 -9.70 5.85 3.47
N ASN A 79 -9.88 4.61 3.88
CA ASN A 79 -11.15 3.91 3.82
C ASN A 79 -11.84 4.05 5.18
N TYR A 80 -12.83 4.92 5.27
CA TYR A 80 -13.69 5.06 6.45
C TYR A 80 -14.75 3.94 6.47
N ARG A 81 -15.20 3.55 7.66
CA ARG A 81 -16.20 2.47 7.81
C ARG A 81 -17.57 2.86 7.25
N ASP A 82 -18.02 4.07 7.56
CA ASP A 82 -19.39 4.54 7.29
C ASP A 82 -19.41 5.80 6.40
N GLN A 83 -18.29 6.13 5.75
CA GLN A 83 -18.16 7.35 4.93
C GLN A 83 -17.46 7.04 3.61
N GLU A 84 -17.60 7.95 2.64
CA GLU A 84 -16.86 7.86 1.39
C GLU A 84 -15.35 7.87 1.64
N HIS A 85 -14.62 7.08 0.87
CA HIS A 85 -13.17 7.02 0.98
C HIS A 85 -12.54 8.35 0.55
N GLN A 86 -11.52 8.79 1.28
CA GLN A 86 -10.72 9.95 0.91
C GLN A 86 -9.47 9.50 0.16
N MET A 87 -9.07 10.24 -0.87
CA MET A 87 -7.83 9.99 -1.61
C MET A 87 -7.00 11.25 -1.76
N ASP A 88 -5.74 11.18 -1.35
CA ASP A 88 -4.71 12.19 -1.60
C ASP A 88 -3.68 11.62 -2.57
N LYS A 89 -3.29 12.39 -3.59
CA LYS A 89 -2.32 12.01 -4.63
C LYS A 89 -1.03 12.83 -4.55
N THR A 90 -0.79 13.45 -3.41
CA THR A 90 0.42 14.25 -3.18
C THR A 90 1.62 13.34 -2.97
N LYS A 91 2.61 13.46 -3.87
CA LYS A 91 3.87 12.74 -3.75
C LYS A 91 4.69 13.29 -2.57
N MET A 92 4.94 12.43 -1.60
CA MET A 92 5.82 12.75 -0.47
C MET A 92 7.30 12.70 -0.88
N PRO A 93 8.19 13.47 -0.24
CA PRO A 93 9.63 13.33 -0.45
C PRO A 93 10.10 11.92 -0.10
N PHE A 94 11.19 11.48 -0.72
CA PHE A 94 11.81 10.20 -0.37
C PHE A 94 12.34 10.22 1.06
N ARG A 95 12.04 9.16 1.80
CA ARG A 95 12.51 8.93 3.17
C ARG A 95 13.22 7.58 3.27
N SER A 96 14.31 7.54 4.02
CA SER A 96 15.08 6.31 4.24
C SER A 96 14.28 5.28 5.03
N ILE A 97 14.40 4.01 4.63
CA ILE A 97 13.80 2.87 5.32
C ILE A 97 14.84 2.26 6.25
N SER A 98 14.58 2.28 7.55
CA SER A 98 15.41 1.58 8.53
C SER A 98 15.22 0.07 8.47
N GLU A 99 16.22 -0.70 8.89
CA GLU A 99 16.15 -2.17 8.83
C GLU A 99 15.04 -2.78 9.71
N ASN A 100 14.65 -2.05 10.77
CA ASN A 100 13.56 -2.42 11.68
C ASN A 100 12.18 -1.96 11.16
N SER A 101 12.12 -1.24 10.04
CA SER A 101 10.86 -0.85 9.42
C SER A 101 10.15 -2.07 8.85
N ILE A 102 8.82 -2.08 8.96
CA ILE A 102 7.99 -3.12 8.36
C ILE A 102 8.21 -3.25 6.85
N PHE A 103 8.53 -2.12 6.19
CA PHE A 103 8.78 -2.05 4.75
C PHE A 103 10.14 -2.61 4.34
N TYR A 104 11.07 -2.80 5.27
CA TYR A 104 12.39 -3.35 4.95
C TYR A 104 12.30 -4.78 4.37
N SER A 105 11.30 -5.54 4.80
CA SER A 105 11.01 -6.87 4.24
C SER A 105 10.65 -6.83 2.76
N LEU A 106 9.99 -5.77 2.28
CA LEU A 106 9.68 -5.58 0.86
C LEU A 106 10.94 -5.29 0.06
N LEU A 107 11.86 -4.47 0.60
CA LEU A 107 13.16 -4.24 -0.01
C LEU A 107 13.92 -5.56 -0.14
N LYS A 108 14.04 -6.36 0.93
CA LYS A 108 14.71 -7.67 0.87
C LYS A 108 14.10 -8.63 -0.17
N LYS A 109 12.78 -8.54 -0.38
CA LYS A 109 12.07 -9.44 -1.31
C LYS A 109 12.22 -9.01 -2.77
N HIS A 110 12.24 -7.71 -3.04
CA HIS A 110 12.09 -7.17 -4.40
C HIS A 110 13.34 -6.45 -4.94
N CYS A 111 14.25 -5.99 -4.07
CA CYS A 111 15.57 -5.51 -4.43
C CYS A 111 16.55 -6.69 -4.45
N LYS A 112 17.02 -7.08 -5.63
CA LYS A 112 18.02 -8.13 -5.82
C LYS A 112 19.37 -7.51 -6.13
#